data_AF-B8J2Y6-F1
#
_entry.id   AF-B8J2Y6-F1
#
_cell.length_a   1.000
_cell.length_b   1.000
_cell.length_c   1.000
_cell.angle_alpha   90.00
_cell.angle_beta   90.00
_cell.angle_gamma   90.00
#
_symmetry.space_group_name_H-M   'P 1'
#
loop_
_entity.id
_entity.type
_entity.pdbx_description
1 polymer ?
#
loop_
_entity_poly.entity_id
_entity_poly.type
_entity_poly.pdbx_seq_one_letter_code
_entity_poly.pdbx_strand_id
1 'polypeptide(L)'
;MTHRTDLYIAGQPAPAIAADRRDTGTGCARRWLRAAGSFLANCLFICCLATFWQAAEAATVHSPSRPGAHPAIIPAAVTMDASTASIVGTADLSGEPTGNPQPPTPGVAAQTPSAAGVDELGKPAWRQLEPGLDFGEFQLTDSEALLTALRIDPAHFDFILCARSQDGGNLRPLNQWAEQYGLTAAINASMYLPDGITSTGYMRQNGHHNNKRVVQRFGAFFVAGPDSPDLPGAAIVDRDDPQWEQRIGQYRLVIQNYRMTSADRRILWSPGGPHYSISAVAQDGDGRILFLHCRQPVEAYAFAQQLLHLPLNVRTVMYVEGGGQAGLLVRSADWKHELAGLSAAGLLVTGDLRAQLPNVLGAVRKTTAKDESATPPAADTPVDAPAATAPPARSESPDPAEEGQESPAPLPSPEESAGQKAPPQTENH
;
A
#
# COMPACT_ATOMS: atom_id res chain seq x y z
N MET A 1 44.70 34.19 37.78
CA MET A 1 43.62 33.55 36.99
C MET A 1 44.17 33.23 35.60
N THR A 2 43.63 32.18 34.95
CA THR A 2 43.74 31.87 33.50
C THR A 2 45.13 31.76 32.83
N HIS A 3 45.66 30.52 32.87
CA HIS A 3 45.92 29.63 31.70
C HIS A 3 45.28 30.04 30.34
N ARG A 4 45.73 29.63 29.13
CA ARG A 4 46.83 28.73 28.68
C ARG A 4 46.95 28.79 27.14
N THR A 5 48.15 29.14 26.65
CA THR A 5 48.99 28.44 25.64
C THR A 5 48.34 27.70 24.46
N ASP A 6 48.64 28.16 23.23
CA ASP A 6 48.50 27.41 21.97
C ASP A 6 49.51 26.25 21.86
N LEU A 7 49.11 25.13 21.23
CA LEU A 7 50.03 24.06 20.84
C LEU A 7 49.52 23.27 19.61
N TYR A 8 50.24 23.40 18.50
CA TYR A 8 50.16 22.50 17.34
C TYR A 8 50.74 21.12 17.70
N ILE A 9 50.02 20.03 17.41
CA ILE A 9 50.61 18.68 17.26
C ILE A 9 49.98 17.97 16.04
N ALA A 10 50.84 17.28 15.27
CA ALA A 10 50.52 16.57 14.03
C ALA A 10 50.02 15.13 14.26
N GLY A 11 49.61 14.47 13.17
CA GLY A 11 48.89 13.19 13.19
C GLY A 11 49.65 11.97 13.73
N GLN A 12 48.86 10.97 14.14
CA GLN A 12 49.30 9.64 14.58
C GLN A 12 49.15 8.60 13.45
N PRO A 13 50.13 7.70 13.23
CA PRO A 13 49.99 6.55 12.35
C PRO A 13 49.37 5.32 13.05
N ALA A 14 48.84 4.38 12.26
CA ALA A 14 48.23 3.14 12.73
C ALA A 14 49.26 2.11 13.25
N PRO A 15 48.88 1.19 14.17
CA PRO A 15 49.74 0.11 14.63
C PRO A 15 49.88 -1.01 13.58
N ALA A 16 51.11 -1.50 13.40
CA ALA A 16 51.42 -2.58 12.48
C ALA A 16 51.05 -3.96 13.07
N ILE A 17 50.51 -4.85 12.23
CA ILE A 17 50.36 -6.28 12.54
C ILE A 17 51.50 -7.03 11.86
N ALA A 18 52.16 -7.92 12.61
CA ALA A 18 53.34 -8.65 12.17
C ALA A 18 53.04 -9.65 11.04
N ALA A 19 53.97 -9.78 10.10
CA ALA A 19 53.96 -10.83 9.09
C ALA A 19 54.78 -12.03 9.58
N ASP A 20 54.18 -13.22 9.56
CA ASP A 20 54.90 -14.50 9.66
C ASP A 20 54.70 -15.31 8.36
N ARG A 21 55.66 -16.19 8.04
CA ARG A 21 55.94 -16.61 6.67
C ARG A 21 56.05 -18.13 6.51
N ARG A 22 55.02 -18.70 5.85
CA ARG A 22 54.91 -20.07 5.31
C ARG A 22 54.71 -21.21 6.33
N ASP A 23 53.62 -21.95 6.12
CA ASP A 23 53.78 -23.35 5.75
C ASP A 23 52.76 -23.75 4.66
N THR A 24 53.06 -24.80 3.90
CA THR A 24 52.30 -25.25 2.71
C THR A 24 51.54 -26.55 2.98
N GLY A 25 50.20 -26.53 2.88
CA GLY A 25 49.36 -27.72 3.07
C GLY A 25 48.23 -27.81 2.04
N THR A 26 48.32 -28.79 1.14
CA THR A 26 47.30 -29.08 0.11
C THR A 26 45.98 -29.58 0.72
N GLY A 27 44.90 -28.80 0.63
CA GLY A 27 43.61 -29.18 1.22
C GLY A 27 42.32 -28.52 0.70
N CYS A 28 42.35 -27.75 -0.40
CA CYS A 28 41.21 -26.89 -0.80
C CYS A 28 40.62 -27.13 -2.21
N ALA A 29 40.77 -28.32 -2.80
CA ALA A 29 40.31 -28.59 -4.17
C ALA A 29 38.98 -29.37 -4.31
N ARG A 30 38.45 -29.99 -3.24
CA ARG A 30 37.27 -30.89 -3.34
C ARG A 30 35.95 -30.34 -2.76
N ARG A 31 35.95 -29.12 -2.20
CA ARG A 31 34.76 -28.54 -1.55
C ARG A 31 33.97 -27.55 -2.43
N TRP A 32 34.58 -27.06 -3.53
CA TRP A 32 33.95 -26.10 -4.45
C TRP A 32 33.02 -26.74 -5.51
N LEU A 33 33.25 -28.00 -5.89
CA LEU A 33 32.48 -28.70 -6.92
C LEU A 33 31.07 -29.14 -6.47
N ARG A 34 30.72 -29.08 -5.18
CA ARG A 34 29.35 -29.38 -4.70
C ARG A 34 28.45 -28.16 -4.57
N ALA A 35 29.00 -26.94 -4.44
CA ALA A 35 28.20 -25.72 -4.34
C ALA A 35 27.68 -25.23 -5.72
N ALA A 36 28.48 -25.38 -6.78
CA ALA A 36 28.10 -24.97 -8.13
C ALA A 36 26.92 -25.79 -8.71
N GLY A 37 26.85 -27.10 -8.39
CA GLY A 37 25.77 -27.98 -8.85
C GLY A 37 24.39 -27.59 -8.31
N SER A 38 24.30 -27.21 -7.03
CA SER A 38 23.03 -26.78 -6.41
C SER A 38 22.53 -25.44 -6.95
N PHE A 39 23.41 -24.56 -7.41
CA PHE A 39 23.02 -23.27 -7.99
C PHE A 39 22.41 -23.45 -9.38
N LEU A 40 23.06 -24.25 -10.24
CA LEU A 40 22.55 -24.60 -11.58
C LEU A 40 21.24 -25.41 -11.51
N ALA A 41 21.10 -26.33 -10.55
CA ALA A 41 19.86 -27.08 -10.35
C ALA A 41 18.67 -26.18 -9.95
N ASN A 42 18.88 -25.21 -9.05
CA ASN A 42 17.83 -24.25 -8.67
C ASN A 42 17.45 -23.31 -9.83
N CYS A 43 18.43 -22.86 -10.64
CA CYS A 43 18.13 -22.06 -11.83
C CYS A 43 17.29 -22.85 -12.85
N LEU A 44 17.63 -24.12 -13.13
CA LEU A 44 16.79 -24.96 -14.00
C LEU A 44 15.38 -25.18 -13.43
N PHE A 45 15.24 -25.41 -12.12
CA PHE A 45 13.92 -25.64 -11.51
C PHE A 45 13.01 -24.40 -11.61
N ILE A 46 13.57 -23.20 -11.41
CA ILE A 46 12.84 -21.93 -11.58
C ILE A 46 12.47 -21.70 -13.06
N CYS A 47 13.36 -22.00 -14.01
CA CYS A 47 13.04 -21.89 -15.44
C CYS A 47 11.97 -22.90 -15.90
N CYS A 48 11.97 -24.14 -15.40
CA CYS A 48 10.96 -25.13 -15.75
C CYS A 48 9.56 -24.79 -15.22
N LEU A 49 9.44 -24.13 -14.06
CA LEU A 49 8.14 -23.67 -13.54
C LEU A 49 7.54 -22.54 -14.41
N ALA A 50 8.38 -21.69 -15.01
CA ALA A 50 7.91 -20.66 -15.94
C ALA A 50 7.40 -21.24 -17.27
N THR A 51 7.98 -22.33 -17.78
CA THR A 51 7.53 -22.98 -19.02
C THR A 51 6.28 -23.86 -18.83
N PHE A 52 6.06 -24.44 -17.65
CA PHE A 52 4.84 -25.21 -17.38
C PHE A 52 3.55 -24.37 -17.32
N TRP A 53 3.65 -23.07 -16.99
CA TRP A 53 2.49 -22.17 -17.05
C TRP A 53 2.01 -21.92 -18.49
N GLN A 54 2.92 -21.87 -19.46
CA GLN A 54 2.58 -21.61 -20.88
C GLN A 54 2.01 -22.83 -21.62
N ALA A 55 2.11 -24.04 -21.07
CA ALA A 55 1.63 -25.26 -21.72
C ALA A 55 0.18 -25.65 -21.33
N ALA A 56 -0.37 -25.07 -20.26
CA ALA A 56 -1.68 -25.46 -19.72
C ALA A 56 -2.88 -24.81 -20.46
N GLU A 57 -2.70 -23.65 -21.10
CA GLU A 57 -3.78 -22.95 -21.81
C GLU A 57 -4.03 -23.46 -23.24
N ALA A 58 -3.22 -24.40 -23.74
CA ALA A 58 -3.28 -24.88 -25.13
C ALA A 58 -4.10 -26.17 -25.34
N ALA A 59 -4.72 -26.74 -24.30
CA ALA A 59 -5.19 -28.14 -24.32
C ALA A 59 -6.61 -28.40 -23.77
N THR A 60 -7.58 -27.50 -23.95
CA THR A 60 -9.01 -27.79 -23.71
C THR A 60 -9.94 -27.26 -24.81
N VAL A 61 -9.81 -27.79 -26.04
CA VAL A 61 -10.90 -27.76 -27.04
C VAL A 61 -11.05 -29.15 -27.66
N HIS A 62 -12.07 -29.88 -27.23
CA HIS A 62 -12.61 -31.01 -27.99
C HIS A 62 -14.13 -31.07 -27.84
N SER A 63 -14.84 -30.64 -28.88
CA SER A 63 -16.28 -30.84 -29.03
C SER A 63 -16.54 -32.26 -29.58
N PRO A 64 -17.74 -32.82 -29.38
CA PRO A 64 -18.80 -32.67 -30.40
C PRO A 64 -20.17 -32.37 -29.77
N SER A 65 -21.18 -31.75 -30.42
CA SER A 65 -21.78 -32.12 -31.72
C SER A 65 -22.67 -30.98 -32.30
N ARG A 66 -23.01 -31.08 -33.59
CA ARG A 66 -23.93 -30.21 -34.38
C ARG A 66 -25.40 -30.72 -34.29
N PRO A 67 -26.46 -30.15 -34.98
CA PRO A 67 -26.50 -29.02 -35.92
C PRO A 67 -27.65 -27.97 -35.76
N GLY A 68 -27.52 -26.85 -36.47
CA GLY A 68 -28.58 -25.90 -36.84
C GLY A 68 -28.04 -24.90 -37.88
N ALA A 69 -28.84 -24.49 -38.88
CA ALA A 69 -28.35 -23.78 -40.07
C ALA A 69 -29.06 -22.43 -40.32
N HIS A 70 -28.32 -21.42 -40.80
CA HIS A 70 -28.51 -20.69 -42.07
C HIS A 70 -27.61 -19.43 -42.13
N PRO A 71 -27.24 -18.92 -43.33
CA PRO A 71 -26.18 -17.91 -43.48
C PRO A 71 -26.71 -16.47 -43.69
N ALA A 72 -25.88 -15.49 -43.36
CA ALA A 72 -26.00 -14.10 -43.83
C ALA A 72 -24.65 -13.63 -44.38
N ILE A 73 -24.68 -12.88 -45.50
CA ILE A 73 -23.52 -12.55 -46.33
C ILE A 73 -23.15 -11.06 -46.16
N ILE A 74 -21.85 -10.77 -46.04
CA ILE A 74 -21.28 -9.42 -46.06
C ILE A 74 -20.88 -9.05 -47.50
N PRO A 75 -21.10 -7.81 -47.96
CA PRO A 75 -20.29 -7.20 -49.02
C PRO A 75 -19.41 -6.05 -48.51
N ALA A 76 -18.32 -5.81 -49.25
CA ALA A 76 -17.19 -4.95 -48.86
C ALA A 76 -17.29 -3.49 -49.36
N ALA A 77 -16.33 -2.68 -48.92
CA ALA A 77 -16.17 -1.27 -49.26
C ALA A 77 -15.77 -1.02 -50.73
N VAL A 78 -16.13 0.17 -51.23
CA VAL A 78 -15.58 0.81 -52.45
C VAL A 78 -15.36 2.30 -52.18
N THR A 79 -14.32 2.87 -52.77
CA THR A 79 -13.76 4.23 -52.54
C THR A 79 -14.00 5.20 -53.71
N MET A 80 -13.76 6.51 -53.44
CA MET A 80 -13.74 7.66 -54.39
C MET A 80 -15.15 8.07 -54.90
N ASP A 81 -15.45 9.32 -55.27
CA ASP A 81 -14.59 10.43 -55.74
C ASP A 81 -15.14 11.82 -55.34
N ALA A 82 -14.40 12.90 -55.58
CA ALA A 82 -14.77 14.29 -55.29
C ALA A 82 -15.04 15.12 -56.56
N SER A 83 -15.97 16.09 -56.52
CA SER A 83 -15.85 17.44 -57.14
C SER A 83 -17.15 18.26 -57.16
N THR A 84 -17.00 19.60 -57.01
CA THR A 84 -17.89 20.71 -57.48
C THR A 84 -19.36 20.75 -56.97
N ALA A 85 -19.92 21.86 -56.46
CA ALA A 85 -19.86 23.23 -56.98
C ALA A 85 -20.25 24.34 -55.95
N SER A 86 -19.94 25.59 -56.33
CA SER A 86 -20.18 26.89 -55.64
C SER A 86 -21.67 27.34 -55.65
N ILE A 87 -22.18 28.51 -55.18
CA ILE A 87 -21.68 29.90 -54.94
C ILE A 87 -22.55 30.61 -53.84
N VAL A 88 -22.05 31.74 -53.31
CA VAL A 88 -22.71 32.97 -52.75
C VAL A 88 -22.50 33.15 -51.24
N GLY A 89 -22.03 34.29 -50.71
CA GLY A 89 -21.63 35.57 -51.32
C GLY A 89 -20.92 36.51 -50.32
N THR A 90 -20.29 37.58 -50.81
CA THR A 90 -19.39 38.51 -50.08
C THR A 90 -20.11 39.63 -49.33
N ALA A 91 -19.57 40.08 -48.19
CA ALA A 91 -19.85 41.41 -47.63
C ALA A 91 -18.70 41.99 -46.78
N ASP A 92 -18.26 43.18 -47.19
CA ASP A 92 -17.29 44.08 -46.57
C ASP A 92 -18.03 45.31 -45.99
N LEU A 93 -17.54 46.13 -45.05
CA LEU A 93 -16.24 46.19 -44.34
C LEU A 93 -16.41 47.01 -43.02
N SER A 94 -15.37 47.05 -42.18
CA SER A 94 -15.01 48.13 -41.23
C SER A 94 -16.06 48.76 -40.30
N GLY A 95 -15.87 48.56 -38.98
CA GLY A 95 -16.36 49.46 -37.93
C GLY A 95 -15.33 49.52 -36.78
N GLU A 96 -14.99 50.72 -36.30
CA GLU A 96 -14.01 50.89 -35.22
C GLU A 96 -14.56 50.54 -33.82
N PRO A 97 -13.73 50.00 -32.90
CA PRO A 97 -14.14 49.75 -31.52
C PRO A 97 -13.81 50.94 -30.60
N THR A 98 -14.83 51.71 -30.21
CA THR A 98 -14.74 52.63 -29.06
C THR A 98 -15.13 51.90 -27.77
N GLY A 99 -14.14 51.60 -26.93
CA GLY A 99 -14.39 50.98 -25.61
C GLY A 99 -13.12 50.67 -24.85
N ASN A 100 -12.78 51.49 -23.85
CA ASN A 100 -11.67 51.20 -22.93
C ASN A 100 -11.93 49.90 -22.14
N PRO A 101 -11.03 48.91 -22.15
CA PRO A 101 -11.10 47.80 -21.21
C PRO A 101 -10.72 48.29 -19.81
N GLN A 102 -11.66 48.15 -18.88
CA GLN A 102 -11.43 48.37 -17.45
C GLN A 102 -10.44 47.31 -16.92
N PRO A 103 -9.43 47.68 -16.09
CA PRO A 103 -8.47 46.70 -15.57
C PRO A 103 -9.17 45.65 -14.68
N PRO A 104 -8.79 44.37 -14.77
CA PRO A 104 -9.39 43.33 -13.95
C PRO A 104 -9.04 43.50 -12.46
N THR A 105 -10.03 43.31 -11.61
CA THR A 105 -9.89 43.20 -10.15
C THR A 105 -8.86 42.11 -9.79
N PRO A 106 -8.07 42.23 -8.71
CA PRO A 106 -7.11 41.20 -8.29
C PRO A 106 -7.78 39.89 -7.84
N GLY A 107 -8.18 39.06 -8.81
CA GLY A 107 -8.54 37.67 -8.60
C GLY A 107 -7.29 36.84 -8.30
N VAL A 108 -7.43 35.86 -7.41
CA VAL A 108 -6.36 34.95 -6.96
C VAL A 108 -5.50 34.49 -8.13
N ALA A 109 -4.24 34.91 -8.16
CA ALA A 109 -3.30 34.51 -9.20
C ALA A 109 -3.15 32.99 -9.17
N ALA A 110 -3.48 32.34 -10.29
CA ALA A 110 -3.17 30.93 -10.49
C ALA A 110 -1.64 30.79 -10.42
N GLN A 111 -1.16 30.12 -9.36
CA GLN A 111 0.27 29.94 -9.15
C GLN A 111 0.86 29.17 -10.34
N THR A 112 1.84 29.77 -11.00
CA THR A 112 2.61 29.09 -12.05
C THR A 112 3.18 27.80 -11.47
N PRO A 113 3.02 26.63 -12.14
CA PRO A 113 3.60 25.38 -11.65
C PRO A 113 5.11 25.55 -11.45
N SER A 114 5.59 25.23 -10.25
CA SER A 114 7.03 25.09 -10.04
C SER A 114 7.58 24.01 -10.98
N ALA A 115 8.68 24.30 -11.66
CA ALA A 115 9.34 23.37 -12.57
C ALA A 115 9.83 22.06 -11.94
N ALA A 116 9.84 21.93 -10.60
CA ALA A 116 10.24 20.70 -9.91
C ALA A 116 9.46 20.41 -8.60
N GLY A 117 8.37 21.13 -8.33
CA GLY A 117 7.64 21.02 -7.05
C GLY A 117 8.23 21.82 -5.88
N VAL A 118 9.14 22.75 -6.16
CA VAL A 118 9.76 23.64 -5.15
C VAL A 118 9.50 25.12 -5.45
N ASP A 119 9.10 25.91 -4.46
CA ASP A 119 8.85 27.34 -4.66
C ASP A 119 10.15 28.13 -4.93
N GLU A 120 10.02 29.43 -5.25
CA GLU A 120 11.16 30.32 -5.50
C GLU A 120 12.13 30.46 -4.30
N LEU A 121 11.71 30.01 -3.11
CA LEU A 121 12.50 29.99 -1.87
C LEU A 121 13.12 28.60 -1.60
N GLY A 122 12.98 27.64 -2.51
CA GLY A 122 13.47 26.27 -2.37
C GLY A 122 12.70 25.42 -1.37
N LYS A 123 11.50 25.83 -0.95
CA LYS A 123 10.61 25.05 -0.07
C LYS A 123 9.70 24.16 -0.92
N PRO A 124 9.11 23.09 -0.36
CA PRO A 124 8.19 22.25 -1.14
C PRO A 124 6.90 23.02 -1.44
N ALA A 125 6.48 23.00 -2.71
CA ALA A 125 5.28 23.66 -3.22
C ALA A 125 3.99 22.91 -2.84
N TRP A 126 3.69 22.87 -1.54
CA TRP A 126 2.51 22.21 -1.00
C TRP A 126 1.22 22.96 -1.34
N ARG A 127 0.23 22.24 -1.89
CA ARG A 127 -1.17 22.64 -1.91
C ARG A 127 -1.87 22.06 -0.68
N GLN A 128 -2.23 22.90 0.27
CA GLN A 128 -3.13 22.50 1.36
C GLN A 128 -4.50 22.13 0.79
N LEU A 129 -5.02 20.96 1.16
CA LEU A 129 -6.35 20.48 0.75
C LEU A 129 -7.40 20.72 1.83
N GLU A 130 -6.97 20.64 3.09
CA GLU A 130 -7.73 20.90 4.32
C GLU A 130 -6.74 20.93 5.51
N PRO A 131 -7.15 21.37 6.72
CA PRO A 131 -6.26 21.41 7.88
C PRO A 131 -5.61 20.04 8.17
N GLY A 132 -4.27 20.02 8.17
CA GLY A 132 -3.48 18.81 8.40
C GLY A 132 -3.35 17.87 7.20
N LEU A 133 -3.82 18.24 6.00
CA LEU A 133 -3.64 17.46 4.77
C LEU A 133 -3.14 18.35 3.63
N ASP A 134 -1.89 18.11 3.20
CA ASP A 134 -1.28 18.79 2.06
C ASP A 134 -0.96 17.79 0.93
N PHE A 135 -1.00 18.27 -0.31
CA PHE A 135 -0.62 17.55 -1.51
C PHE A 135 0.54 18.26 -2.22
N GLY A 136 1.48 17.49 -2.77
CA GLY A 136 2.58 18.02 -3.57
C GLY A 136 3.04 17.04 -4.63
N GLU A 137 3.55 17.59 -5.74
CA GLU A 137 4.12 16.85 -6.86
C GLU A 137 5.54 17.38 -7.10
N PHE A 138 6.51 16.47 -7.18
CA PHE A 138 7.93 16.77 -7.18
C PHE A 138 8.62 16.02 -8.31
N GLN A 139 9.38 16.74 -9.13
CA GLN A 139 10.12 16.12 -10.23
C GLN A 139 11.36 15.41 -9.68
N LEU A 140 11.55 14.16 -10.10
CA LEU A 140 12.64 13.30 -9.63
C LEU A 140 13.87 13.48 -10.54
N THR A 141 14.82 14.33 -10.12
CA THR A 141 15.88 14.98 -10.93
C THR A 141 16.60 14.12 -11.97
N ASP A 142 16.96 12.87 -11.67
CA ASP A 142 17.69 12.02 -12.63
C ASP A 142 16.73 11.23 -13.57
N SER A 143 15.47 11.67 -13.70
CA SER A 143 14.42 10.97 -14.43
C SER A 143 13.22 11.86 -14.84
N GLU A 144 12.45 11.41 -15.81
CA GLU A 144 11.11 11.97 -16.12
C GLU A 144 10.02 11.47 -15.14
N ALA A 145 10.42 11.01 -13.94
CA ALA A 145 9.50 10.48 -12.94
C ALA A 145 8.93 11.58 -12.03
N LEU A 146 7.67 11.42 -11.64
CA LEU A 146 6.99 12.33 -10.74
C LEU A 146 6.73 11.62 -9.40
N LEU A 147 7.23 12.20 -8.31
CA LEU A 147 6.82 11.86 -6.97
C LEU A 147 5.57 12.65 -6.62
N THR A 148 4.47 11.95 -6.37
CA THR A 148 3.33 12.49 -5.65
C THR A 148 3.48 12.23 -4.15
N ALA A 149 3.22 13.24 -3.32
CA ALA A 149 3.19 13.11 -1.87
C ALA A 149 1.90 13.70 -1.28
N LEU A 150 1.28 12.96 -0.36
CA LEU A 150 0.32 13.50 0.62
C LEU A 150 1.02 13.61 1.96
N ARG A 151 1.01 14.79 2.58
CA ARG A 151 1.47 15.01 3.95
C ARG A 151 0.27 15.11 4.88
N ILE A 152 0.27 14.25 5.90
CA ILE A 152 -0.86 13.98 6.78
C ILE A 152 -0.40 14.21 8.22
N ASP A 153 -1.05 15.14 8.91
CA ASP A 153 -0.77 15.50 10.30
C ASP A 153 -1.54 14.59 11.28
N PRO A 154 -0.86 13.80 12.13
CA PRO A 154 -1.51 12.98 13.16
C PRO A 154 -2.28 13.77 14.22
N ALA A 155 -2.15 15.10 14.30
CA ALA A 155 -3.03 15.93 15.13
C ALA A 155 -4.46 16.03 14.57
N HIS A 156 -4.60 15.99 13.24
CA HIS A 156 -5.87 16.16 12.52
C HIS A 156 -6.47 14.84 12.02
N PHE A 157 -5.63 13.81 11.81
CA PHE A 157 -6.03 12.51 11.27
C PHE A 157 -5.68 11.35 12.22
N ASP A 158 -6.56 10.37 12.28
CA ASP A 158 -6.27 9.03 12.79
C ASP A 158 -5.97 8.09 11.61
N PHE A 159 -5.20 7.04 11.88
CA PHE A 159 -4.86 6.03 10.88
C PHE A 159 -5.49 4.68 11.22
N ILE A 160 -6.01 4.01 10.20
CA ILE A 160 -6.63 2.69 10.31
C ILE A 160 -6.12 1.73 9.23
N LEU A 161 -6.04 0.45 9.58
CA LEU A 161 -5.76 -0.64 8.67
C LEU A 161 -7.11 -1.22 8.21
N CYS A 162 -7.41 -1.11 6.92
CA CYS A 162 -8.54 -1.80 6.33
C CYS A 162 -8.00 -3.07 5.67
N ALA A 163 -8.48 -4.25 6.06
CA ALA A 163 -7.92 -5.52 5.58
C ALA A 163 -9.00 -6.58 5.41
N ARG A 164 -8.97 -7.30 4.28
CA ARG A 164 -9.86 -8.41 3.95
C ARG A 164 -9.87 -9.50 5.03
N SER A 165 -8.70 -9.76 5.63
CA SER A 165 -8.56 -10.71 6.73
C SER A 165 -9.35 -10.35 7.99
N GLN A 166 -9.79 -9.09 8.13
CA GLN A 166 -10.53 -8.58 9.28
C GLN A 166 -12.02 -8.40 8.95
N ASP A 167 -12.37 -7.95 7.73
CA ASP A 167 -13.77 -7.68 7.34
C ASP A 167 -14.46 -8.82 6.57
N GLY A 168 -13.71 -9.85 6.18
CA GLY A 168 -14.22 -11.02 5.45
C GLY A 168 -14.66 -10.74 4.02
N GLY A 169 -14.48 -9.52 3.51
CA GLY A 169 -15.00 -9.09 2.22
C GLY A 169 -14.22 -9.62 1.02
N ASN A 170 -14.49 -9.03 -0.14
CA ASN A 170 -13.70 -9.25 -1.34
C ASN A 170 -12.38 -8.45 -1.30
N LEU A 171 -11.47 -8.77 -2.22
CA LEU A 171 -10.42 -7.80 -2.60
C LEU A 171 -11.11 -6.58 -3.23
N ARG A 172 -10.56 -5.38 -3.03
CA ARG A 172 -11.17 -4.12 -3.48
C ARG A 172 -10.10 -3.16 -4.02
N PRO A 173 -10.43 -2.30 -5.01
CA PRO A 173 -9.60 -1.16 -5.38
C PRO A 173 -9.56 -0.08 -4.28
N LEU A 174 -8.61 0.85 -4.36
CA LEU A 174 -8.41 1.89 -3.34
C LEU A 174 -9.66 2.75 -3.13
N ASN A 175 -10.37 3.14 -4.20
CA ASN A 175 -11.60 3.91 -4.06
C ASN A 175 -12.70 3.18 -3.29
N GLN A 176 -12.91 1.88 -3.51
CA GLN A 176 -13.93 1.10 -2.79
C GLN A 176 -13.55 0.90 -1.31
N TRP A 177 -12.27 0.68 -0.99
CA TRP A 177 -11.81 0.72 0.41
C TRP A 177 -12.07 2.10 1.03
N ALA A 178 -11.78 3.19 0.30
CA ALA A 178 -11.97 4.55 0.80
C ALA A 178 -13.44 4.94 0.99
N GLU A 179 -14.33 4.46 0.12
CA GLU A 179 -15.78 4.64 0.25
C GLU A 179 -16.33 3.86 1.43
N GLN A 180 -16.02 2.56 1.55
CA GLN A 180 -16.53 1.70 2.63
C GLN A 180 -16.08 2.16 4.03
N TYR A 181 -14.85 2.68 4.17
CA TYR A 181 -14.27 3.06 5.47
C TYR A 181 -14.16 4.56 5.71
N GLY A 182 -14.76 5.40 4.85
CA GLY A 182 -14.71 6.86 5.01
C GLY A 182 -13.31 7.46 4.89
N LEU A 183 -12.39 6.80 4.20
CA LEU A 183 -10.98 7.23 4.12
C LEU A 183 -10.86 8.54 3.35
N THR A 184 -10.09 9.46 3.93
CA THR A 184 -9.70 10.74 3.32
C THR A 184 -8.42 10.59 2.50
N ALA A 185 -7.48 9.76 2.95
CA ALA A 185 -6.35 9.31 2.15
C ALA A 185 -6.19 7.80 2.30
N ALA A 186 -5.69 7.12 1.28
CA ALA A 186 -5.40 5.68 1.32
C ALA A 186 -4.16 5.33 0.49
N ILE A 187 -3.39 4.36 0.97
CA ILE A 187 -2.22 3.77 0.31
C ILE A 187 -2.22 2.26 0.60
N ASN A 188 -1.48 1.46 -0.18
CA ASN A 188 -1.21 0.05 0.18
C ASN A 188 -0.67 -0.05 1.62
N ALA A 189 -1.15 -1.00 2.43
CA ALA A 189 -0.54 -1.22 3.74
C ALA A 189 0.75 -2.06 3.62
N SER A 190 0.75 -3.13 2.83
CA SER A 190 1.95 -3.95 2.58
C SER A 190 1.81 -4.89 1.39
N MET A 191 2.95 -5.26 0.79
CA MET A 191 3.12 -6.53 0.06
C MET A 191 2.60 -7.72 0.85
N TYR A 192 2.00 -8.64 0.13
CA TYR A 192 1.37 -9.85 0.64
C TYR A 192 1.97 -11.13 0.06
N LEU A 193 1.67 -12.26 0.69
CA LEU A 193 2.12 -13.60 0.34
C LEU A 193 1.36 -14.14 -0.89
N PRO A 194 1.81 -15.28 -1.49
CA PRO A 194 1.14 -15.88 -2.64
C PRO A 194 -0.33 -16.31 -2.42
N ASP A 195 -0.84 -16.25 -1.18
CA ASP A 195 -2.26 -16.43 -0.87
C ASP A 195 -3.14 -15.23 -1.28
N GLY A 196 -2.53 -14.11 -1.65
CA GLY A 196 -3.23 -12.89 -2.06
C GLY A 196 -3.83 -12.08 -0.91
N ILE A 197 -3.52 -12.40 0.35
CA ILE A 197 -4.22 -11.84 1.53
C ILE A 197 -3.28 -11.50 2.70
N THR A 198 -2.35 -12.40 3.04
CA THR A 198 -1.53 -12.28 4.24
C THR A 198 -0.33 -11.39 3.98
N SER A 199 -0.12 -10.36 4.80
CA SER A 199 1.04 -9.48 4.73
C SER A 199 2.36 -10.27 4.78
N THR A 200 3.37 -9.82 4.04
CA THR A 200 4.71 -10.41 4.08
C THR A 200 5.39 -10.25 5.45
N GLY A 201 5.06 -9.19 6.18
CA GLY A 201 5.62 -8.81 7.49
C GLY A 201 4.60 -8.87 8.62
N TYR A 202 5.00 -8.43 9.82
CA TYR A 202 4.08 -8.30 10.96
C TYR A 202 2.99 -7.26 10.66
N MET A 203 1.72 -7.63 10.86
CA MET A 203 0.59 -6.73 10.63
C MET A 203 -0.54 -7.03 11.62
N ARG A 204 -0.90 -6.04 12.43
CA ARG A 204 -2.03 -6.10 13.36
C ARG A 204 -2.78 -4.78 13.49
N GLN A 205 -4.03 -4.88 13.92
CA GLN A 205 -4.84 -3.77 14.39
C GLN A 205 -5.77 -4.26 15.51
N ASN A 206 -5.72 -3.60 16.67
CA ASN A 206 -6.43 -4.00 17.88
C ASN A 206 -6.10 -5.48 18.21
N GLY A 207 -7.11 -6.32 18.46
CA GLY A 207 -6.91 -7.77 18.63
C GLY A 207 -6.64 -8.54 17.33
N HIS A 208 -6.97 -7.98 16.17
CA HIS A 208 -6.83 -8.67 14.88
C HIS A 208 -5.38 -8.70 14.41
N HIS A 209 -4.93 -9.88 13.97
CA HIS A 209 -3.63 -10.06 13.36
C HIS A 209 -3.82 -10.60 11.95
N ASN A 210 -3.40 -9.84 10.94
CA ASN A 210 -3.26 -10.34 9.58
C ASN A 210 -2.02 -11.24 9.49
N ASN A 211 -0.91 -10.87 10.13
CA ASN A 211 0.26 -11.73 10.27
C ASN A 211 1.00 -11.46 11.60
N LYS A 212 1.28 -12.53 12.37
CA LYS A 212 1.98 -12.48 13.67
C LYS A 212 3.51 -12.52 13.56
N ARG A 213 4.07 -12.80 12.38
CA ARG A 213 5.52 -13.00 12.21
C ARG A 213 6.26 -11.68 11.98
N VAL A 214 7.04 -11.26 12.96
CA VAL A 214 8.07 -10.22 12.76
C VAL A 214 9.16 -10.75 11.83
N VAL A 215 9.40 -10.06 10.72
CA VAL A 215 10.42 -10.42 9.73
C VAL A 215 11.72 -9.68 10.04
N GLN A 216 12.83 -10.40 10.24
CA GLN A 216 14.13 -9.80 10.60
C GLN A 216 14.62 -8.77 9.56
N ARG A 217 14.51 -9.08 8.27
CA ARG A 217 14.97 -8.19 7.17
C ARG A 217 14.08 -6.97 6.95
N PHE A 218 12.96 -6.83 7.67
CA PHE A 218 12.07 -5.68 7.59
C PHE A 218 12.39 -4.76 8.77
N GLY A 219 12.91 -3.56 8.46
CA GLY A 219 13.45 -2.63 9.44
C GLY A 219 12.51 -1.52 9.89
N ALA A 220 11.31 -1.39 9.30
CA ALA A 220 10.39 -0.29 9.60
C ALA A 220 9.04 -0.83 10.07
N PHE A 221 8.46 -0.15 11.06
CA PHE A 221 7.12 -0.39 11.57
C PHE A 221 6.33 0.91 11.56
N PHE A 222 5.36 1.06 10.66
CA PHE A 222 4.34 2.09 10.82
C PHE A 222 3.45 1.73 12.01
N VAL A 223 3.25 2.69 12.91
CA VAL A 223 2.43 2.54 14.12
C VAL A 223 1.43 3.66 14.25
N ALA A 224 0.23 3.37 14.75
CA ALA A 224 -0.80 4.38 15.00
C ALA A 224 -1.78 3.99 16.10
N GLY A 225 -2.41 5.01 16.71
CA GLY A 225 -3.34 4.86 17.82
C GLY A 225 -2.65 4.36 19.09
N PRO A 226 -1.86 5.22 19.77
CA PRO A 226 -1.15 4.86 20.99
C PRO A 226 -2.08 4.55 22.17
N ASP A 227 -1.55 3.86 23.18
CA ASP A 227 -2.20 3.58 24.47
C ASP A 227 -2.10 4.74 25.48
N SER A 228 -1.19 5.70 25.24
CA SER A 228 -0.98 6.91 26.03
C SER A 228 -1.06 8.17 25.16
N PRO A 229 -1.66 9.28 25.66
CA PRO A 229 -1.67 10.56 24.97
C PRO A 229 -0.29 11.23 24.87
N ASP A 230 0.72 10.77 25.64
CA ASP A 230 2.09 11.31 25.60
C ASP A 230 2.88 10.80 24.38
N LEU A 231 2.34 9.82 23.64
CA LEU A 231 2.96 9.25 22.45
C LEU A 231 2.41 9.91 21.17
N PRO A 232 3.23 10.03 20.09
CA PRO A 232 2.76 10.50 18.80
C PRO A 232 1.55 9.69 18.30
N GLY A 233 0.52 10.36 17.76
CA GLY A 233 -0.69 9.67 17.27
C GLY A 233 -0.42 8.62 16.16
N ALA A 234 0.63 8.85 15.38
CA ALA A 234 1.24 7.89 14.48
C ALA A 234 2.75 8.16 14.33
N ALA A 235 3.53 7.13 13.98
CA ALA A 235 4.96 7.24 13.72
C ALA A 235 5.48 6.10 12.82
N ILE A 236 6.74 6.17 12.40
CA ILE A 236 7.47 5.01 11.89
C ILE A 236 8.59 4.66 12.86
N VAL A 237 8.41 3.57 13.61
CA VAL A 237 9.44 3.02 14.49
C VAL A 237 10.50 2.31 13.65
N ASP A 238 11.74 2.74 13.83
CA ASP A 238 12.92 2.17 13.19
C ASP A 238 13.45 0.99 14.04
N ARG A 239 13.70 -0.17 13.42
CA ARG A 239 14.26 -1.36 14.08
C ARG A 239 15.68 -1.15 14.64
N ASP A 240 16.39 -0.10 14.21
CA ASP A 240 17.70 0.25 14.78
C ASP A 240 17.55 0.92 16.18
N ASP A 241 16.34 1.34 16.59
CA ASP A 241 16.05 1.77 17.96
C ASP A 241 16.04 0.55 18.90
N PRO A 242 16.88 0.49 19.96
CA PRO A 242 16.93 -0.66 20.87
C PRO A 242 15.62 -0.91 21.63
N GLN A 243 14.71 0.06 21.68
CA GLN A 243 13.38 -0.05 22.30
C GLN A 243 12.26 -0.34 21.28
N TRP A 244 12.57 -0.71 20.02
CA TRP A 244 11.55 -0.90 18.98
C TRP A 244 10.43 -1.86 19.40
N GLU A 245 10.74 -2.97 20.08
CA GLU A 245 9.75 -3.95 20.57
C GLU A 245 8.77 -3.34 21.57
N GLN A 246 9.30 -2.59 22.55
CA GLN A 246 8.50 -1.87 23.54
C GLN A 246 7.62 -0.84 22.83
N ARG A 247 8.20 -0.02 21.95
CA ARG A 247 7.47 1.04 21.23
C ARG A 247 6.32 0.47 20.42
N ILE A 248 6.53 -0.56 19.59
CA ILE A 248 5.42 -1.14 18.79
C ILE A 248 4.36 -1.83 19.67
N GLY A 249 4.68 -2.19 20.91
CA GLY A 249 3.71 -2.70 21.88
C GLY A 249 2.66 -1.65 22.29
N GLN A 250 3.04 -0.38 22.35
CA GLN A 250 2.23 0.74 22.86
C GLN A 250 1.23 1.31 21.85
N TYR A 251 1.08 0.69 20.67
CA TYR A 251 0.16 1.14 19.62
C TYR A 251 -0.85 0.06 19.27
N ARG A 252 -2.09 0.45 18.93
CA ARG A 252 -3.14 -0.49 18.51
C ARG A 252 -2.93 -1.03 17.09
N LEU A 253 -2.39 -0.20 16.19
CA LEU A 253 -2.08 -0.53 14.80
C LEU A 253 -0.56 -0.63 14.63
N VAL A 254 -0.10 -1.73 14.01
CA VAL A 254 1.31 -1.92 13.63
C VAL A 254 1.38 -2.61 12.26
N ILE A 255 2.14 -2.04 11.33
CA ILE A 255 2.41 -2.59 10.00
C ILE A 255 3.92 -2.59 9.77
N GLN A 256 4.51 -3.74 9.52
CA GLN A 256 5.94 -3.91 9.28
C GLN A 256 6.25 -4.14 7.80
N ASN A 257 7.22 -3.40 7.26
CA ASN A 257 7.72 -3.62 5.90
C ASN A 257 9.22 -3.23 5.77
N TYR A 258 9.78 -3.30 4.56
CA TYR A 258 11.16 -2.91 4.30
C TYR A 258 11.40 -1.42 4.59
N ARG A 259 12.52 -1.15 5.27
CA ARG A 259 13.04 0.19 5.53
C ARG A 259 13.94 0.58 4.35
N MET A 260 13.58 1.63 3.60
CA MET A 260 14.41 2.19 2.53
C MET A 260 15.47 3.13 3.11
N THR A 261 15.04 3.99 4.05
CA THR A 261 15.91 4.89 4.82
C THR A 261 15.67 4.73 6.31
N SER A 262 16.73 4.80 7.12
CA SER A 262 16.65 4.90 8.58
C SER A 262 16.41 6.33 9.07
N ALA A 263 16.08 6.49 10.34
CA ALA A 263 15.78 7.80 10.96
C ALA A 263 16.92 8.85 10.81
N ASP A 264 18.17 8.39 10.72
CA ASP A 264 19.37 9.18 10.45
C ASP A 264 19.62 9.48 8.95
N ARG A 265 18.64 9.16 8.09
CA ARG A 265 18.62 9.42 6.64
C ARG A 265 19.65 8.61 5.84
N ARG A 266 20.19 7.50 6.36
CA ARG A 266 20.97 6.55 5.55
C ARG A 266 20.06 5.72 4.65
N ILE A 267 20.43 5.56 3.38
CA ILE A 267 19.81 4.60 2.46
C ILE A 267 20.35 3.21 2.77
N LEU A 268 19.48 2.20 2.79
CA LEU A 268 19.81 0.84 3.26
C LEU A 268 19.66 -0.24 2.19
N TRP A 269 19.09 0.13 1.04
CA TRP A 269 19.03 -0.73 -0.14
C TRP A 269 20.28 -0.50 -0.98
N SER A 270 20.69 -1.51 -1.75
CA SER A 270 21.80 -1.41 -2.69
C SER A 270 21.30 -0.98 -4.09
N PRO A 271 22.14 -0.30 -4.89
CA PRO A 271 21.82 0.01 -6.28
C PRO A 271 21.81 -1.24 -7.18
N GLY A 272 21.23 -1.11 -8.38
CA GLY A 272 21.08 -2.18 -9.36
C GLY A 272 19.78 -2.98 -9.24
N GLY A 273 18.77 -2.43 -8.56
CA GLY A 273 17.46 -3.05 -8.41
C GLY A 273 16.59 -3.06 -9.68
N PRO A 274 15.52 -3.89 -9.71
CA PRO A 274 14.48 -3.77 -10.73
C PRO A 274 13.74 -2.43 -10.62
N HIS A 275 13.16 -1.98 -11.73
CA HIS A 275 12.39 -0.74 -11.80
C HIS A 275 10.89 -1.01 -11.66
N TYR A 276 10.25 -0.32 -10.74
CA TYR A 276 8.81 -0.44 -10.46
C TYR A 276 8.19 0.92 -10.17
N SER A 277 6.88 1.07 -10.37
CA SER A 277 6.12 2.07 -9.64
C SER A 277 6.26 1.80 -8.14
N ILE A 278 6.26 2.83 -7.30
CA ILE A 278 6.52 2.71 -5.86
C ILE A 278 5.40 3.37 -5.07
N SER A 279 4.85 2.66 -4.10
CA SER A 279 4.13 3.23 -2.96
C SER A 279 4.99 3.08 -1.70
N ALA A 280 5.17 4.18 -0.96
CA ALA A 280 5.93 4.22 0.29
C ALA A 280 5.22 5.09 1.35
N VAL A 281 5.45 4.78 2.62
CA VAL A 281 4.99 5.58 3.77
C VAL A 281 6.23 6.11 4.48
N ALA A 282 6.30 7.41 4.74
CA ALA A 282 7.42 8.06 5.39
C ALA A 282 6.99 8.89 6.60
N GLN A 283 7.95 9.30 7.42
CA GLN A 283 7.75 10.31 8.46
C GLN A 283 8.71 11.48 8.23
N ASP A 284 8.20 12.72 8.29
CA ASP A 284 9.04 13.93 8.25
C ASP A 284 9.65 14.26 9.63
N GLY A 285 10.61 15.20 9.65
CA GLY A 285 11.25 15.63 10.89
C GLY A 285 10.34 16.41 11.87
N ASP A 286 9.12 16.77 11.45
CA ASP A 286 8.10 17.38 12.33
C ASP A 286 7.12 16.31 12.87
N GLY A 287 7.33 15.04 12.52
CA GLY A 287 6.52 13.91 12.95
C GLY A 287 5.30 13.61 12.07
N ARG A 288 5.06 14.37 10.98
CA ARG A 288 3.93 14.11 10.07
C ARG A 288 4.19 12.87 9.23
N ILE A 289 3.11 12.19 8.86
CA ILE A 289 3.16 11.00 8.00
C ILE A 289 3.03 11.44 6.55
N LEU A 290 3.84 10.87 5.67
CA LEU A 290 3.74 11.09 4.23
C LEU A 290 3.34 9.79 3.54
N PHE A 291 2.30 9.84 2.71
CA PHE A 291 2.02 8.79 1.73
C PHE A 291 2.65 9.23 0.40
N LEU A 292 3.56 8.42 -0.12
CA LEU A 292 4.40 8.71 -1.28
C LEU A 292 4.08 7.75 -2.41
N HIS A 293 3.95 8.26 -3.63
CA HIS A 293 3.72 7.46 -4.83
C HIS A 293 4.53 7.95 -6.02
N CYS A 294 5.20 7.04 -6.72
CA CYS A 294 5.83 7.28 -8.01
C CYS A 294 5.22 6.34 -9.05
N ARG A 295 4.53 6.89 -10.05
CA ARG A 295 3.87 6.08 -11.10
C ARG A 295 4.87 5.51 -12.09
N GLN A 296 5.84 6.30 -12.52
CA GLN A 296 6.89 5.91 -13.45
C GLN A 296 7.77 4.80 -12.81
N PRO A 297 8.17 3.75 -13.55
CA PRO A 297 9.04 2.72 -13.02
C PRO A 297 10.44 3.26 -12.74
N VAL A 298 10.82 3.27 -11.48
CA VAL A 298 12.12 3.77 -10.99
C VAL A 298 12.81 2.72 -10.14
N GLU A 299 14.13 2.82 -10.03
CA GLU A 299 14.89 2.02 -9.09
C GLU A 299 14.68 2.53 -7.65
N ALA A 300 14.40 1.63 -6.71
CA ALA A 300 14.15 1.97 -5.31
C ALA A 300 15.32 2.70 -4.62
N TYR A 301 16.58 2.41 -5.00
CA TYR A 301 17.75 3.14 -4.51
C TYR A 301 17.76 4.60 -4.99
N ALA A 302 17.59 4.81 -6.31
CA ALA A 302 17.54 6.14 -6.91
C ALA A 302 16.36 6.98 -6.38
N PHE A 303 15.20 6.35 -6.22
CA PHE A 303 14.03 6.95 -5.57
C PHE A 303 14.36 7.43 -4.15
N ALA A 304 14.96 6.57 -3.32
CA ALA A 304 15.38 6.95 -1.95
C ALA A 304 16.40 8.10 -1.97
N GLN A 305 17.38 8.05 -2.88
CA GLN A 305 18.39 9.09 -3.02
C GLN A 305 17.77 10.44 -3.35
N GLN A 306 16.91 10.52 -4.36
CA GLN A 306 16.31 11.79 -4.77
C GLN A 306 15.27 12.29 -3.77
N LEU A 307 14.48 11.41 -3.16
CA LEU A 307 13.56 11.74 -2.07
C LEU A 307 14.29 12.42 -0.88
N LEU A 308 15.54 12.05 -0.61
CA LEU A 308 16.38 12.70 0.42
C LEU A 308 16.94 14.07 0.00
N HIS A 309 17.01 14.38 -1.30
CA HIS A 309 17.40 15.70 -1.82
C HIS A 309 16.22 16.69 -1.87
N LEU A 310 14.98 16.20 -1.96
CA LEU A 310 13.80 17.05 -1.90
C LEU A 310 13.65 17.73 -0.51
N PRO A 311 13.11 18.96 -0.43
CA PRO A 311 12.96 19.71 0.83
C PRO A 311 11.86 19.18 1.77
N LEU A 312 11.48 17.90 1.63
CA LEU A 312 10.41 17.22 2.37
C LEU A 312 10.78 16.86 3.82
N ASN A 313 12.05 17.01 4.22
CA ASN A 313 12.54 16.67 5.57
C ASN A 313 12.26 15.22 6.01
N VAL A 314 12.08 14.28 5.06
CA VAL A 314 11.82 12.87 5.37
C VAL A 314 12.98 12.23 6.13
N ARG A 315 12.63 11.35 7.07
CA ARG A 315 13.54 10.62 7.96
C ARG A 315 13.51 9.14 7.61
N THR A 316 12.60 8.39 8.23
CA THR A 316 12.37 6.98 7.96
C THR A 316 11.39 6.83 6.79
N VAL A 317 11.73 6.00 5.81
CA VAL A 317 10.89 5.68 4.65
C VAL A 317 10.68 4.18 4.61
N MET A 318 9.42 3.76 4.69
CA MET A 318 8.97 2.37 4.60
C MET A 318 8.38 2.11 3.22
N TYR A 319 9.00 1.21 2.45
CA TYR A 319 8.42 0.73 1.19
C TYR A 319 7.18 -0.10 1.51
N VAL A 320 6.02 0.18 0.89
CA VAL A 320 4.80 -0.61 1.15
C VAL A 320 4.45 -1.56 0.01
N GLU A 321 4.47 -1.10 -1.24
CA GLU A 321 4.10 -1.89 -2.43
C GLU A 321 4.73 -1.33 -3.71
N GLY A 322 4.79 -2.13 -4.78
CA GLY A 322 5.26 -1.69 -6.09
C GLY A 322 4.49 -2.18 -7.32
N GLY A 323 5.00 -1.80 -8.48
CA GLY A 323 4.47 -2.19 -9.79
C GLY A 323 3.01 -1.77 -9.99
N GLY A 324 2.22 -2.59 -10.68
CA GLY A 324 0.81 -2.28 -10.95
C GLY A 324 -0.09 -2.32 -9.71
N GLN A 325 0.42 -2.66 -8.54
CA GLN A 325 -0.33 -2.69 -7.29
C GLN A 325 -0.06 -1.47 -6.42
N ALA A 326 1.04 -0.75 -6.63
CA ALA A 326 1.24 0.56 -6.03
C ALA A 326 0.06 1.46 -6.37
N GLY A 327 -0.46 2.16 -5.37
CA GLY A 327 -1.42 3.23 -5.57
C GLY A 327 -1.50 4.17 -4.39
N LEU A 328 -2.14 5.31 -4.64
CA LEU A 328 -2.35 6.39 -3.68
C LEU A 328 -3.69 7.06 -3.98
N LEU A 329 -4.48 7.33 -2.96
CA LEU A 329 -5.77 7.99 -3.10
C LEU A 329 -5.93 9.12 -2.08
N VAL A 330 -6.61 10.19 -2.50
CA VAL A 330 -7.04 11.31 -1.66
C VAL A 330 -8.48 11.73 -2.01
N ARG A 331 -9.25 12.11 -0.98
CA ARG A 331 -10.67 12.51 -1.01
C ARG A 331 -10.92 13.65 -0.01
N SER A 332 -10.55 14.87 -0.38
CA SER A 332 -11.07 16.10 0.24
C SER A 332 -12.45 16.45 -0.38
N ALA A 333 -13.14 17.46 0.15
CA ALA A 333 -14.47 17.88 -0.29
C ALA A 333 -14.51 18.20 -1.79
N ASP A 334 -13.62 19.09 -2.24
CA ASP A 334 -13.56 19.57 -3.62
C ASP A 334 -12.54 18.82 -4.49
N TRP A 335 -11.82 17.83 -3.92
CA TRP A 335 -10.71 17.20 -4.61
C TRP A 335 -10.59 15.70 -4.34
N LYS A 336 -10.70 14.92 -5.42
CA LYS A 336 -10.56 13.47 -5.44
C LYS A 336 -9.51 13.09 -6.47
N HIS A 337 -8.53 12.30 -6.05
CA HIS A 337 -7.47 11.81 -6.93
C HIS A 337 -7.12 10.37 -6.55
N GLU A 338 -7.02 9.49 -7.54
CA GLU A 338 -6.59 8.10 -7.38
C GLU A 338 -5.48 7.85 -8.40
N LEU A 339 -4.32 7.46 -7.89
CA LEU A 339 -3.13 7.13 -8.65
C LEU A 339 -2.90 5.63 -8.55
N ALA A 340 -2.67 5.01 -9.71
CA ALA A 340 -2.25 3.62 -9.82
C ALA A 340 -0.86 3.53 -10.45
N GLY A 341 -0.10 2.51 -10.06
CA GLY A 341 1.16 2.12 -10.67
C GLY A 341 0.96 1.40 -12.00
N LEU A 342 2.07 1.08 -12.66
CA LEU A 342 2.11 0.48 -13.99
C LEU A 342 2.45 -1.01 -13.91
N SER A 343 1.77 -1.82 -14.73
CA SER A 343 2.12 -3.21 -14.99
C SER A 343 2.19 -3.49 -16.50
N ALA A 344 2.94 -4.51 -16.89
CA ALA A 344 3.00 -4.95 -18.29
C ALA A 344 1.61 -5.33 -18.84
N ALA A 345 0.74 -5.93 -18.02
CA ALA A 345 -0.64 -6.24 -18.40
C ALA A 345 -1.48 -4.96 -18.60
N GLY A 346 -1.35 -3.97 -17.72
CA GLY A 346 -2.04 -2.67 -17.84
C GLY A 346 -1.59 -1.81 -19.03
N LEU A 347 -0.42 -2.08 -19.61
CA LEU A 347 0.03 -1.46 -20.86
C LEU A 347 -0.55 -2.13 -22.12
N LEU A 348 -1.03 -3.37 -22.01
CA LEU A 348 -1.55 -4.16 -23.12
C LEU A 348 -3.09 -4.21 -23.18
N VAL A 349 -3.76 -3.87 -22.08
CA VAL A 349 -5.24 -3.83 -22.00
C VAL A 349 -5.73 -2.39 -22.10
N THR A 350 -6.65 -2.13 -23.02
CA THR A 350 -7.35 -0.85 -23.13
C THR A 350 -8.45 -0.74 -22.06
N GLY A 351 -8.06 -0.48 -20.81
CA GLY A 351 -8.98 -0.30 -19.69
C GLY A 351 -8.28 0.04 -18.37
N ASP A 352 -9.00 0.74 -17.49
CA ASP A 352 -8.52 1.14 -16.16
C ASP A 352 -8.54 -0.05 -15.18
N LEU A 353 -7.60 -0.98 -15.34
CA LEU A 353 -7.43 -2.15 -14.47
C LEU A 353 -6.83 -1.76 -13.11
N ARG A 354 -7.69 -1.25 -12.23
CA ARG A 354 -7.32 -0.92 -10.84
C ARG A 354 -6.99 -2.18 -10.04
N ALA A 355 -5.88 -2.12 -9.32
CA ALA A 355 -5.40 -3.20 -8.48
C ALA A 355 -6.43 -3.60 -7.41
N GLN A 356 -6.70 -4.90 -7.28
CA GLN A 356 -7.56 -5.45 -6.24
C GLN A 356 -6.72 -5.74 -5.00
N LEU A 357 -6.83 -4.89 -3.99
CA LEU A 357 -5.95 -4.91 -2.81
C LEU A 357 -6.58 -5.69 -1.64
N PRO A 358 -5.80 -6.53 -0.93
CA PRO A 358 -6.25 -7.21 0.28
C PRO A 358 -6.18 -6.35 1.54
N ASN A 359 -5.35 -5.30 1.55
CA ASN A 359 -5.17 -4.40 2.67
C ASN A 359 -4.75 -2.99 2.21
N VAL A 360 -5.22 -1.97 2.93
CA VAL A 360 -4.84 -0.56 2.73
C VAL A 360 -4.63 0.11 4.08
N LEU A 361 -3.68 1.04 4.12
CA LEU A 361 -3.50 1.98 5.22
C LEU A 361 -4.29 3.24 4.87
N GLY A 362 -5.27 3.57 5.70
CA GLY A 362 -6.15 4.72 5.52
C GLY A 362 -5.91 5.79 6.57
N ALA A 363 -6.11 7.05 6.18
CA ALA A 363 -6.25 8.18 7.09
C ALA A 363 -7.71 8.63 7.13
N VAL A 364 -8.24 8.82 8.34
CA VAL A 364 -9.60 9.30 8.63
C VAL A 364 -9.51 10.59 9.45
N ARG A 365 -10.40 11.55 9.18
CA ARG A 365 -10.46 12.80 9.95
C ARG A 365 -10.78 12.48 11.40
N LYS A 366 -10.09 13.12 12.34
CA LYS A 366 -10.51 13.11 13.74
C LYS A 366 -11.78 13.92 13.88
N THR A 367 -12.83 13.33 14.45
CA THR A 367 -14.00 14.08 14.90
C THR A 367 -13.55 15.07 15.96
N THR A 368 -13.67 16.36 15.66
CA THR A 368 -13.46 17.38 16.69
C THR A 368 -14.69 17.40 17.60
N ALA A 369 -14.53 17.75 18.89
CA ALA A 369 -15.64 17.79 19.85
C ALA A 369 -16.79 18.76 19.45
N LYS A 370 -16.59 19.56 18.40
CA LYS A 370 -17.64 20.40 17.79
C LYS A 370 -18.64 19.57 16.96
N ASP A 371 -18.19 18.50 16.31
CA ASP A 371 -19.05 17.63 15.49
C ASP A 371 -19.94 16.70 16.35
N GLU A 372 -19.54 16.38 17.59
CA GLU A 372 -20.42 15.66 18.54
C GLU A 372 -21.63 16.51 18.99
N SER A 373 -21.57 17.83 18.82
CA SER A 373 -22.72 18.72 19.10
C SER A 373 -23.73 18.80 17.94
N ALA A 374 -23.42 18.21 16.79
CA ALA A 374 -24.35 18.08 15.67
C ALA A 374 -25.26 16.86 15.89
N THR A 375 -26.41 17.08 16.52
CA THR A 375 -27.47 16.08 16.71
C THR A 375 -27.73 15.29 15.43
N PRO A 376 -27.73 13.94 15.45
CA PRO A 376 -28.13 13.15 14.29
C PRO A 376 -29.54 13.54 13.84
N PRO A 377 -29.85 13.58 12.53
CA PRO A 377 -31.22 13.74 12.08
C PRO A 377 -32.07 12.62 12.69
N ALA A 378 -33.18 13.01 13.32
CA ALA A 378 -34.06 12.07 14.00
C ALA A 378 -34.52 10.99 13.01
N ALA A 379 -34.48 9.72 13.43
CA ALA A 379 -35.01 8.63 12.63
C ALA A 379 -36.52 8.87 12.39
N ASP A 380 -36.92 8.86 11.11
CA ASP A 380 -38.32 9.05 10.72
C ASP A 380 -39.20 8.02 11.44
N THR A 381 -40.20 8.53 12.14
CA THR A 381 -41.17 7.71 12.86
C THR A 381 -42.23 7.24 11.87
N PRO A 382 -42.48 5.93 11.68
CA PRO A 382 -43.59 5.46 10.87
C PRO A 382 -44.91 5.83 11.57
N VAL A 383 -45.74 6.61 10.89
CA VAL A 383 -47.09 6.98 11.36
C VAL A 383 -48.14 6.17 10.59
N ASP A 384 -49.18 5.79 11.32
CA ASP A 384 -50.44 5.14 10.89
C ASP A 384 -50.44 3.67 10.43
N ALA A 385 -50.85 2.81 11.37
CA ALA A 385 -51.79 1.72 11.11
C ALA A 385 -52.87 1.72 12.22
N PRO A 386 -54.19 1.71 11.90
CA PRO A 386 -55.24 1.92 12.90
C PRO A 386 -55.54 0.66 13.71
N ALA A 387 -55.82 0.83 15.00
CA ALA A 387 -56.21 -0.24 15.92
C ALA A 387 -57.71 -0.56 15.85
N ALA A 388 -58.07 -1.86 15.86
CA ALA A 388 -59.44 -2.30 16.08
C ALA A 388 -59.52 -3.66 16.81
N THR A 389 -60.06 -3.62 18.03
CA THR A 389 -60.85 -4.66 18.73
C THR A 389 -60.33 -6.09 18.92
N ALA A 390 -60.18 -6.48 20.19
CA ALA A 390 -60.15 -7.86 20.64
C ALA A 390 -61.56 -8.36 21.07
N PRO A 391 -61.87 -9.66 20.89
CA PRO A 391 -62.86 -10.40 21.68
C PRO A 391 -62.21 -11.58 22.46
N PRO A 392 -62.93 -12.26 23.37
CA PRO A 392 -62.36 -12.66 24.67
C PRO A 392 -62.07 -14.17 24.85
N ALA A 393 -61.47 -14.51 26.00
CA ALA A 393 -61.14 -15.88 26.38
C ALA A 393 -62.32 -16.64 27.03
N ARG A 394 -62.47 -17.95 26.71
CA ARG A 394 -62.49 -19.06 27.69
C ARG A 394 -62.68 -20.47 27.09
N SER A 395 -61.98 -21.42 27.75
CA SER A 395 -62.33 -22.81 28.10
C SER A 395 -62.51 -23.95 27.08
N GLU A 396 -61.91 -25.08 27.48
CA GLU A 396 -62.23 -26.51 27.27
C GLU A 396 -61.58 -27.31 26.10
N SER A 397 -60.96 -28.43 26.52
CA SER A 397 -60.28 -29.47 25.74
C SER A 397 -61.26 -30.61 25.35
N PRO A 398 -60.90 -31.61 24.50
CA PRO A 398 -59.89 -32.65 24.85
C PRO A 398 -58.98 -33.13 23.69
N ASP A 399 -57.92 -33.87 24.05
CA ASP A 399 -57.06 -34.68 23.15
C ASP A 399 -57.84 -35.85 22.49
N PRO A 400 -57.26 -36.46 21.43
CA PRO A 400 -56.52 -37.71 21.67
C PRO A 400 -55.23 -37.91 20.83
N ALA A 401 -54.19 -38.47 21.48
CA ALA A 401 -53.30 -39.59 21.06
C ALA A 401 -52.60 -39.57 19.66
N GLU A 402 -51.37 -40.06 19.45
CA GLU A 402 -50.27 -40.60 20.28
C GLU A 402 -48.95 -40.58 19.45
N GLU A 403 -47.86 -41.19 19.94
CA GLU A 403 -46.53 -41.36 19.29
C GLU A 403 -45.66 -40.08 19.16
N GLY A 404 -44.36 -40.05 19.50
CA GLY A 404 -43.50 -41.04 20.16
C GLY A 404 -42.00 -40.69 19.99
N GLN A 405 -41.18 -40.92 21.02
CA GLN A 405 -39.68 -40.93 21.03
C GLN A 405 -38.98 -39.58 20.75
N GLU A 406 -38.50 -38.86 21.77
CA GLU A 406 -37.22 -39.02 22.52
C GLU A 406 -35.97 -38.35 21.90
N SER A 407 -35.31 -37.50 22.69
CA SER A 407 -34.04 -36.83 22.36
C SER A 407 -32.83 -37.65 22.83
N PRO A 408 -31.70 -37.63 22.09
CA PRO A 408 -30.44 -38.19 22.59
C PRO A 408 -29.66 -37.19 23.47
N ALA A 409 -29.17 -37.69 24.61
CA ALA A 409 -28.17 -37.05 25.46
C ALA A 409 -26.72 -37.48 25.04
N PRO A 410 -25.65 -36.85 25.57
CA PRO A 410 -24.32 -36.90 24.97
C PRO A 410 -23.49 -38.15 25.32
N LEU A 411 -22.45 -38.43 24.51
CA LEU A 411 -21.46 -39.49 24.72
C LEU A 411 -20.08 -38.93 25.15
N PRO A 412 -19.33 -39.65 26.01
CA PRO A 412 -18.09 -39.15 26.65
C PRO A 412 -16.78 -39.60 25.97
N SER A 413 -15.67 -39.03 26.44
CA SER A 413 -14.28 -39.36 26.10
C SER A 413 -13.78 -40.69 26.71
N PRO A 414 -12.74 -41.34 26.14
CA PRO A 414 -11.95 -42.38 26.80
C PRO A 414 -10.52 -41.92 27.21
N GLU A 415 -10.03 -42.44 28.33
CA GLU A 415 -8.66 -42.27 28.86
C GLU A 415 -7.68 -43.41 28.46
N GLU A 416 -6.47 -43.35 29.00
CA GLU A 416 -5.25 -44.12 28.67
C GLU A 416 -5.30 -45.66 28.81
N SER A 417 -4.34 -46.33 28.15
CA SER A 417 -3.72 -47.54 28.68
C SER A 417 -2.27 -47.69 28.20
N ALA A 418 -1.45 -48.36 29.01
CA ALA A 418 0.01 -48.30 28.98
C ALA A 418 0.70 -49.30 28.02
N GLY A 419 1.94 -48.98 27.61
CA GLY A 419 2.81 -49.86 26.82
C GLY A 419 4.29 -49.66 27.16
N GLN A 420 4.82 -50.48 28.07
CA GLN A 420 6.17 -50.33 28.64
C GLN A 420 7.14 -51.37 28.06
N LYS A 421 8.21 -50.93 27.38
CA LYS A 421 9.43 -51.76 27.15
C LYS A 421 10.65 -50.91 26.81
N ALA A 422 11.77 -51.24 27.44
CA ALA A 422 13.08 -50.58 27.28
C ALA A 422 14.06 -51.50 26.48
N PRO A 423 15.38 -51.23 26.41
CA PRO A 423 16.08 -50.96 25.15
C PRO A 423 17.08 -52.08 24.75
N PRO A 424 17.93 -51.83 23.75
CA PRO A 424 19.33 -52.28 23.82
C PRO A 424 20.33 -51.11 23.76
N GLN A 425 21.53 -51.35 24.30
CA GLN A 425 22.67 -50.42 24.35
C GLN A 425 23.66 -50.67 23.20
N THR A 426 24.59 -49.71 23.01
CA THR A 426 25.99 -49.87 22.48
C THR A 426 26.20 -50.58 21.13
N GLU A 427 26.93 -50.01 20.17
CA GLU A 427 28.40 -50.00 20.22
C GLU A 427 29.08 -48.90 19.35
N ASN A 428 30.40 -48.83 19.50
CA ASN A 428 31.33 -47.88 18.87
C ASN A 428 31.35 -47.90 17.34
N HIS A 429 31.49 -46.72 16.70
CA HIS A 429 32.77 -46.33 16.08
C HIS A 429 32.85 -44.85 15.69
#